data_AF-A0A3R7TTR3-F1
#
_entry.id   AF-A0A3R7TTR3-F1
#
_cell.length_a   1.000
_cell.length_b   1.000
_cell.length_c   1.000
_cell.angle_alpha   90.00
_cell.angle_beta   90.00
_cell.angle_gamma   90.00
#
_symmetry.space_group_name_H-M   'P 1'
#
loop_
_entity.id
_entity.type
_entity.pdbx_description
1 polymer ?
#
loop_
_entity_poly.entity_id
_entity_poly.type
_entity_poly.pdbx_seq_one_letter_code
_entity_poly.pdbx_strand_id
1 'polypeptide(L)'
;MADGVKPEQALAFVGLGLMQRLGDPEGADFTTIASEAAEGCVDLQSLRQRLELTDLAIRTGAPLSTAEVAALLGARPGTPVVERGGVVARRISRNVWKLNRSGESSDRGYGDAFRRRL
;
A
#
# COMPACT_ATOMS: atom_id res chain seq x y z
N MET A 1 -9.45 -44.56 0.11
CA MET A 1 -8.09 -44.26 0.59
C MET A 1 -7.51 -43.27 -0.41
N ALA A 2 -7.44 -41.98 -0.04
CA ALA A 2 -6.79 -40.98 -0.88
C ALA A 2 -5.30 -41.03 -0.56
N ASP A 3 -4.52 -41.65 -1.43
CA ASP A 3 -3.06 -41.72 -1.31
C ASP A 3 -2.52 -40.31 -1.55
N GLY A 4 -2.03 -39.68 -0.48
CA GLY A 4 -1.53 -38.31 -0.51
C GLY A 4 -0.23 -38.24 -1.31
N VAL A 5 -0.10 -37.19 -2.12
CA VAL A 5 1.13 -36.93 -2.89
C VAL A 5 2.30 -36.80 -1.92
N LYS A 6 3.37 -37.58 -2.13
CA LYS A 6 4.55 -37.54 -1.27
C LYS A 6 5.22 -36.16 -1.38
N PRO A 7 5.80 -35.62 -0.29
CA PRO A 7 6.35 -34.26 -0.29
C PRO A 7 7.43 -34.05 -1.36
N GLU A 8 8.18 -35.09 -1.71
CA GLU A 8 9.19 -35.06 -2.77
C GLU A 8 8.55 -34.90 -4.16
N GLN A 9 7.37 -35.49 -4.37
CA GLN A 9 6.61 -35.35 -5.60
C GLN A 9 6.01 -33.94 -5.70
N ALA A 10 5.49 -33.39 -4.59
CA ALA A 10 5.01 -32.01 -4.56
C ALA A 10 6.14 -31.02 -4.88
N LEU A 11 7.33 -31.22 -4.32
CA LEU A 11 8.51 -30.40 -4.61
C LEU A 11 8.95 -30.55 -6.08
N ALA A 12 8.91 -31.76 -6.63
CA ALA A 12 9.21 -32.00 -8.04
C ALA A 12 8.22 -31.29 -8.97
N PHE A 13 6.92 -31.29 -8.65
CA PHE A 13 5.90 -30.57 -9.42
C PHE A 13 6.11 -29.04 -9.38
N VAL A 14 6.47 -28.49 -8.21
CA VAL A 14 6.80 -27.07 -8.07
C VAL A 14 8.05 -26.71 -8.86
N GLY A 15 9.10 -27.53 -8.79
CA GLY A 15 10.34 -27.32 -9.55
C GLY A 15 10.12 -27.38 -11.06
N LEU A 16 9.32 -28.32 -11.55
CA LEU A 16 9.01 -28.47 -12.98
C LEU A 16 8.20 -27.27 -13.50
N GLY A 17 7.23 -26.78 -12.73
CA GLY A 17 6.45 -25.59 -13.09
C GLY A 17 7.29 -24.32 -13.17
N LEU A 18 8.29 -24.18 -12.28
CA LEU A 18 9.24 -23.06 -12.31
C LEU A 18 10.16 -23.13 -13.54
N MET A 19 10.66 -24.32 -13.89
CA MET A 19 11.52 -24.51 -15.06
C MET A 19 10.77 -24.27 -16.38
N GLN A 20 9.54 -24.74 -16.51
CA GLN A 20 8.70 -24.48 -17.69
C GLN A 20 8.45 -22.98 -17.89
N ARG A 21 8.24 -22.22 -16.80
CA ARG A 21 8.06 -20.76 -16.87
C ARG A 21 9.34 -19.99 -17.18
N LEU A 22 10.50 -20.48 -16.75
CA LEU A 22 11.79 -19.87 -17.10
C LEU A 22 12.17 -20.12 -18.57
N GLY A 23 11.69 -21.22 -19.15
CA GLY A 23 11.90 -21.58 -20.56
C GLY A 23 10.97 -20.87 -21.54
N ASP A 24 10.00 -20.09 -21.05
CA ASP A 24 9.08 -19.30 -21.86
C ASP A 24 9.54 -17.82 -21.89
N PRO A 25 10.26 -17.39 -22.94
CA PRO A 25 10.79 -16.03 -23.04
C PRO A 25 9.71 -14.96 -23.21
N GLU A 26 8.46 -15.33 -23.51
CA GLU A 26 7.31 -14.39 -23.52
C GLU A 26 6.50 -14.42 -22.22
N GLY A 27 6.75 -15.37 -21.31
CA GLY A 27 5.98 -15.59 -20.07
C GLY A 27 6.76 -15.37 -18.77
N ALA A 28 8.03 -14.96 -18.85
CA ALA A 28 8.93 -14.81 -17.71
C ALA A 28 8.80 -13.47 -16.96
N ASP A 29 7.57 -13.06 -16.63
CA ASP A 29 7.33 -11.94 -15.70
C ASP A 29 7.30 -12.44 -14.26
N PHE A 30 8.48 -12.58 -13.66
CA PHE A 30 8.61 -12.96 -12.24
C PHE A 30 8.27 -11.82 -11.26
N THR A 31 7.82 -10.64 -11.71
CA THR A 31 7.61 -9.49 -10.80
C THR A 31 6.32 -8.70 -10.98
N THR A 32 5.36 -9.20 -11.75
CA THR A 32 4.09 -8.49 -11.94
C THR A 32 2.91 -9.44 -11.99
N ILE A 33 2.42 -9.86 -10.81
CA ILE A 33 0.96 -9.98 -10.65
C ILE A 33 0.41 -8.55 -10.46
N ALA A 34 0.73 -7.65 -11.37
CA ALA A 34 -0.21 -6.63 -11.74
C ALA A 34 -0.88 -7.25 -12.96
N SER A 35 -2.07 -7.81 -12.78
CA SER A 35 -2.97 -7.94 -13.93
C SER A 35 -2.97 -6.57 -14.59
N GLU A 36 -2.52 -6.48 -15.84
CA GLU A 36 -2.87 -5.35 -16.68
C GLU A 36 -4.40 -5.31 -16.66
N ALA A 37 -4.92 -4.39 -15.85
CA ALA A 37 -6.34 -4.26 -15.64
C ALA A 37 -6.92 -3.86 -17.00
N ALA A 38 -7.58 -4.80 -17.67
CA ALA A 38 -8.44 -4.50 -18.81
C ALA A 38 -9.34 -3.32 -18.43
N GLU A 39 -9.45 -2.33 -19.32
CA GLU A 39 -10.19 -1.09 -19.04
C GLU A 39 -11.55 -1.39 -18.42
N GLY A 40 -11.79 -0.90 -17.19
CA GLY A 40 -13.02 -1.13 -16.43
C GLY A 40 -12.97 -2.24 -15.38
N CYS A 41 -11.91 -3.07 -15.33
CA CYS A 41 -11.71 -4.05 -14.26
C CYS A 41 -10.95 -3.42 -13.08
N VAL A 42 -11.53 -3.48 -11.88
CA VAL A 42 -10.88 -2.98 -10.65
C VAL A 42 -10.18 -4.15 -9.95
N ASP A 43 -8.87 -4.03 -9.72
CA ASP A 43 -8.14 -5.00 -8.91
C ASP A 43 -8.52 -4.89 -7.42
N LEU A 44 -9.36 -5.83 -6.96
CA LEU A 44 -9.81 -5.91 -5.59
C LEU A 44 -8.71 -6.30 -4.59
N GLN A 45 -7.65 -6.98 -5.04
CA GLN A 45 -6.53 -7.36 -4.17
C GLN A 45 -5.72 -6.11 -3.79
N SER A 46 -5.31 -5.33 -4.80
CA SER A 46 -4.62 -4.06 -4.59
C SER A 46 -5.48 -3.06 -3.81
N LEU A 47 -6.79 -3.02 -4.09
CA LEU A 47 -7.72 -2.18 -3.33
C LEU A 47 -7.74 -2.55 -1.86
N ARG A 48 -7.86 -3.85 -1.53
CA ARG A 48 -7.86 -4.31 -0.14
C ARG A 48 -6.57 -3.94 0.58
N GLN A 49 -5.43 -4.24 -0.03
CA GLN A 49 -4.13 -3.92 0.56
C GLN A 49 -3.99 -2.42 0.84
N ARG A 50 -4.44 -1.57 -0.09
CA ARG A 50 -4.43 -0.11 0.11
C ARG A 50 -5.30 0.33 1.28
N LEU A 51 -6.48 -0.28 1.46
CA LEU A 51 -7.36 0.01 2.59
C LEU A 51 -6.75 -0.43 3.92
N GLU A 52 -6.17 -1.63 3.98
CA GLU A 52 -5.47 -2.15 5.15
C GLU A 52 -4.29 -1.26 5.56
N LEU A 53 -3.46 -0.86 4.60
CA LEU A 53 -2.33 0.04 4.84
C LEU A 53 -2.79 1.44 5.27
N THR A 54 -3.89 1.95 4.71
CA THR A 54 -4.45 3.25 5.11
C THR A 54 -4.90 3.21 6.57
N ASP A 55 -5.62 2.18 6.97
CA ASP A 55 -6.05 2.02 8.37
C ASP A 55 -4.86 1.82 9.32
N LEU A 56 -3.85 1.03 8.92
CA LEU A 56 -2.62 0.85 9.69
C LEU A 56 -1.87 2.18 9.87
N ALA A 57 -1.72 2.99 8.82
CA ALA A 57 -1.05 4.27 8.87
C ALA A 57 -1.78 5.26 9.80
N ILE A 58 -3.12 5.27 9.79
CA ILE A 58 -3.94 6.08 10.69
C ILE A 58 -3.75 5.61 12.14
N ARG A 59 -3.89 4.31 12.42
CA ARG A 59 -3.79 3.76 13.79
C ARG A 59 -2.42 3.95 14.40
N THR A 60 -1.37 3.74 13.62
CA THR A 60 0.02 3.88 14.09
C THR A 60 0.47 5.34 14.12
N GLY A 61 -0.14 6.20 13.30
CA GLY A 61 0.32 7.56 13.08
C GLY A 61 1.72 7.63 12.48
N ALA A 62 2.17 6.58 11.78
CA ALA A 62 3.51 6.47 11.22
C ALA A 62 3.79 7.61 10.22
N PRO A 63 5.04 8.11 10.15
CA PRO A 63 5.43 9.09 9.16
C PRO A 63 5.47 8.45 7.76
N LEU A 64 4.90 9.15 6.79
CA LEU A 64 4.85 8.72 5.39
C LEU A 64 5.52 9.73 4.46
N SER A 65 6.08 9.24 3.37
CA SER A 65 6.55 10.04 2.25
C SER A 65 5.41 10.54 1.38
N THR A 66 5.72 11.47 0.49
CA THR A 66 4.76 12.04 -0.48
C THR A 66 4.27 10.99 -1.47
N ALA A 67 5.13 10.04 -1.85
CA ALA A 67 4.78 8.95 -2.77
C ALA A 67 3.83 7.95 -2.11
N GLU A 68 4.08 7.59 -0.85
CA GLU A 68 3.21 6.68 -0.08
C GLU A 68 1.84 7.31 0.15
N VAL A 69 1.78 8.59 0.53
CA VAL A 69 0.49 9.30 0.64
C VAL A 69 -0.25 9.32 -0.69
N ALA A 70 0.45 9.54 -1.80
CA ALA A 70 -0.18 9.54 -3.12
C ALA A 70 -0.77 8.17 -3.47
N ALA A 71 -0.06 7.09 -3.16
CA ALA A 71 -0.53 5.73 -3.35
C ALA A 71 -1.76 5.43 -2.47
N LEU A 72 -1.72 5.78 -1.19
CA LEU A 72 -2.81 5.52 -0.23
C LEU A 72 -4.08 6.32 -0.55
N LEU A 73 -3.94 7.62 -0.81
CA LEU A 73 -5.06 8.49 -1.19
C LEU A 73 -5.55 8.28 -2.63
N GLY A 74 -4.75 7.61 -3.48
CA GLY A 74 -5.00 7.53 -4.92
C GLY A 74 -4.94 8.89 -5.63
N ALA A 75 -4.22 9.87 -5.06
CA ALA A 75 -4.00 11.19 -5.65
C ALA A 75 -2.77 11.84 -5.03
N ARG A 76 -1.95 12.51 -5.85
CA ARG A 76 -0.78 13.26 -5.35
C ARG A 76 -1.25 14.47 -4.54
N PRO A 77 -0.75 14.66 -3.31
CA PRO A 77 -1.13 15.80 -2.49
C PRO A 77 -0.53 17.10 -3.05
N GLY A 78 -1.38 18.09 -3.37
CA GLY A 78 -0.96 19.39 -3.92
C GLY A 78 -0.76 20.49 -2.86
N THR A 79 -1.34 20.31 -1.68
CA THR A 79 -1.34 21.29 -0.58
C THR A 79 -0.84 20.65 0.72
N PRO A 80 -0.41 21.44 1.73
CA PRO A 80 0.05 20.88 3.02
C PRO A 80 -1.01 20.09 3.80
N VAL A 81 -2.29 20.27 3.49
CA VAL A 81 -3.41 19.49 4.02
C VAL A 81 -4.30 19.09 2.85
N VAL A 82 -4.59 17.80 2.71
CA VAL A 82 -5.47 17.24 1.67
C VAL A 82 -6.45 16.29 2.33
N GLU A 83 -7.72 16.43 2.00
CA GLU A 83 -8.79 15.57 2.50
C GLU A 83 -9.46 14.85 1.32
N ARG A 84 -9.67 13.54 1.47
CA ARG A 84 -10.39 12.73 0.48
C ARG A 84 -11.11 11.57 1.15
N GLY A 85 -12.42 11.48 0.92
CA GLY A 85 -13.22 10.34 1.39
C GLY A 85 -13.12 10.08 2.89
N GLY A 86 -13.01 11.14 3.71
CA GLY A 86 -12.88 11.03 5.16
C GLY A 86 -11.47 10.70 5.69
N VAL A 87 -10.45 10.70 4.82
CA VAL A 87 -9.03 10.60 5.23
C VAL A 87 -8.35 11.95 5.00
N VAL A 88 -7.65 12.43 6.03
CA VAL A 88 -6.90 13.69 6.00
C VAL A 88 -5.40 13.39 6.02
N ALA A 89 -4.69 13.79 4.97
CA ALA A 89 -3.23 13.81 4.95
C ALA A 89 -2.72 15.21 5.32
N ARG A 90 -1.87 15.29 6.35
CA ARG A 90 -1.24 16.53 6.80
C ARG A 90 0.28 16.42 6.67
N ARG A 91 0.90 17.40 6.01
CA ARG A 91 2.36 17.51 5.90
C ARG A 91 2.92 18.04 7.20
N ILE A 92 3.82 17.28 7.82
CA ILE A 92 4.54 17.64 9.04
C ILE A 92 5.85 18.37 8.69
N SER A 93 6.57 17.87 7.68
CA SER A 93 7.79 18.49 7.15
C SER A 93 8.01 18.11 5.68
N ARG A 94 9.16 18.46 5.07
CA ARG A 94 9.46 18.05 3.70
C ARG A 94 9.46 16.53 3.60
N ASN A 95 8.61 16.01 2.73
CA ASN A 95 8.46 14.57 2.50
C ASN A 95 8.07 13.77 3.75
N VAL A 96 7.42 14.40 4.74
CA VAL A 96 6.91 13.73 5.92
C VAL A 96 5.46 14.13 6.13
N TRP A 97 4.58 13.14 6.11
CA TRP A 97 3.14 13.28 6.19
C TRP A 97 2.57 12.33 7.24
N LYS A 98 1.37 12.67 7.72
CA LYS A 98 0.59 11.83 8.63
C LYS A 98 -0.86 11.74 8.12
N LEU A 99 -1.44 10.55 8.19
CA LEU A 99 -2.86 10.33 7.90
C LEU A 99 -3.69 10.34 9.20
N ASN A 100 -4.88 10.92 9.15
CA ASN A 100 -5.87 10.89 10.23
C ASN A 100 -7.27 10.71 9.63
N ARG A 101 -8.25 10.32 10.44
CA ARG A 101 -9.66 10.33 10.04
C ARG A 101 -10.18 11.77 10.07
N SER A 102 -11.06 12.13 9.13
CA SER A 102 -11.79 13.39 9.16
C SER A 102 -12.57 13.52 10.46
N GLY A 103 -12.56 14.70 11.09
CA GLY A 103 -13.18 14.92 12.40
C GLY A 103 -12.31 14.50 13.59
N GLU A 104 -11.30 13.65 13.39
CA GLU A 104 -10.22 13.43 14.35
C GLU A 104 -9.21 14.57 14.21
N SER A 105 -9.67 15.80 14.50
CA SER A 105 -8.80 16.96 14.53
C SER A 105 -7.72 16.70 15.59
N SER A 106 -6.50 16.53 15.11
CA SER A 106 -5.29 16.51 15.93
C SER A 106 -5.07 17.91 16.50
N ASP A 107 -5.83 18.24 17.54
CA ASP A 107 -5.66 19.43 18.40
C ASP A 107 -4.37 19.35 19.25
N ARG A 108 -3.57 18.29 19.08
CA ARG A 108 -2.21 18.22 19.62
C ARG A 108 -1.23 18.77 18.60
N GLY A 109 -1.30 20.08 18.40
CA GLY A 109 -0.31 20.86 17.67
C GLY A 109 1.06 20.76 18.33
N TYR A 110 1.84 19.74 17.95
CA TYR A 110 3.24 19.56 18.38
C TYR A 110 4.13 20.77 17.99
N GLY A 111 3.68 21.60 17.04
CA GLY A 111 4.38 22.80 16.58
C GLY A 111 3.98 24.12 17.26
N ASP A 112 2.92 24.16 18.07
CA ASP A 112 2.45 25.42 18.67
C ASP A 112 3.06 25.70 20.06
N ALA A 113 3.55 24.65 20.74
CA ALA A 113 4.26 24.78 22.02
C ALA A 113 5.59 25.53 21.90
N PHE A 114 6.26 25.46 20.74
CA PHE A 114 7.55 26.11 20.50
C PHE A 114 7.43 27.59 20.09
N ARG A 115 6.23 28.07 19.71
CA ARG A 115 6.04 29.47 19.28
C ARG A 115 5.61 30.42 20.38
N ARG A 116 5.21 29.93 21.56
CA ARG A 116 4.73 30.76 22.68
C ARG A 116 5.83 31.22 23.64
N ARG A 117 7.11 31.15 23.26
CA ARG A 117 8.26 31.51 24.11
C ARG A 117 9.22 32.53 23.48
N LEU A 118 8.75 33.40 22.61
CA LEU A 118 9.51 34.56 22.13
C LEU A 118 8.77 35.84 22.46
#